data_AF-A0A7Y2DEV6-F1
#
_entry.id   AF-A0A7Y2DEV6-F1
#
_cell.length_a   1.000
_cell.length_b   1.000
_cell.length_c   1.000
_cell.angle_alpha   90.00
_cell.angle_beta   90.00
_cell.angle_gamma   90.00
#
_symmetry.space_group_name_H-M   'P 1'
#
loop_
_entity.id
_entity.type
_entity.pdbx_description
1 polymer ?
#
loop_
_entity_poly.entity_id
_entity_poly.type
_entity_poly.pdbx_seq_one_letter_code
_entity_poly.pdbx_strand_id
1 'polypeptide(L)' 'ASNRAIEMYVNTLEQNGIVVTVRRSRGKDIDAACGQLANKS' A
#
# COMPACT_ATOMS: atom_id res chain seq x y z
N ALA A 1 -3.27 5.83 6.82
CA ALA A 1 -3.83 6.47 5.62
C ALA A 1 -5.34 6.24 5.63
N SER A 2 -6.15 7.25 5.31
CA SER A 2 -7.59 7.02 5.15
C SER A 2 -7.80 6.19 3.89
N ASN A 3 -8.59 5.12 3.99
CA ASN A 3 -8.90 4.25 2.84
C ASN A 3 -9.47 5.06 1.65
N ARG A 4 -10.18 6.16 1.95
CA ARG A 4 -10.76 7.09 0.97
C ARG A 4 -9.74 7.70 0.00
N ALA A 5 -8.56 8.09 0.49
CA ALA A 5 -7.54 8.71 -0.37
C ALA A 5 -6.91 7.69 -1.33
N ILE A 6 -6.72 6.46 -0.85
CA ILE A 6 -6.22 5.34 -1.66
C ILE A 6 -7.25 4.98 -2.73
N GLU A 7 -8.53 4.86 -2.36
CA GLU A 7 -9.62 4.58 -3.29
C GLU A 7 -9.74 5.65 -4.38
N MET A 8 -9.71 6.93 -4.01
CA MET A 8 -9.76 8.03 -4.98
C MET A 8 -8.60 7.93 -5.99
N TYR A 9 -7.39 7.66 -5.51
CA TYR A 9 -6.21 7.53 -6.37
C TYR A 9 -6.31 6.35 -7.34
N VAL A 10 -6.74 5.18 -6.84
CA VAL A 10 -6.97 3.98 -7.67
C VAL A 10 -8.01 4.29 -8.75
N ASN A 11 -9.16 4.84 -8.37
CA ASN A 11 -10.24 5.17 -9.31
C ASN A 11 -9.79 6.14 -10.39
N THR A 12 -9.03 7.18 -10.04
CA THR A 12 -8.51 8.15 -11.02
C THR A 12 -7.58 7.46 -12.03
N LEU A 13 -6.69 6.58 -11.58
CA LEU A 13 -5.77 5.87 -12.48
C LEU A 13 -6.50 4.88 -13.40
N GLU A 14 -7.45 4.12 -12.86
CA GLU A 14 -8.26 3.18 -13.64
C GLU A 14 -9.10 3.89 -14.72
N GLN A 15 -9.68 5.06 -14.41
CA GLN A 15 -10.41 5.88 -15.38
C GLN A 15 -9.54 6.37 -16.55
N ASN A 16 -8.22 6.47 -16.34
CA ASN A 16 -7.26 6.80 -17.38
C ASN A 16 -6.71 5.57 -18.12
N GLY A 17 -7.30 4.37 -17.89
CA GLY A 17 -6.87 3.13 -18.52
C GLY A 17 -5.57 2.54 -17.95
N ILE A 18 -5.13 3.02 -16.78
CA ILE A 18 -3.92 2.52 -16.12
C ILE A 18 -4.30 1.36 -15.20
N VAL A 19 -3.70 0.19 -15.40
CA VAL A 19 -3.92 -0.98 -14.54
C VAL A 19 -3.25 -0.75 -13.19
N VAL A 20 -4.01 -0.82 -12.10
CA VAL A 20 -3.53 -0.61 -10.73
C VAL A 20 -3.74 -1.85 -9.88
N THR A 21 -2.78 -2.14 -9.01
CA THR A 21 -2.93 -3.16 -7.97
C THR A 21 -2.53 -2.58 -6.61
N VAL A 22 -3.39 -2.74 -5.62
CA VAL A 22 -3.11 -2.30 -4.24
C VAL A 22 -2.54 -3.47 -3.45
N ARG A 23 -1.26 -3.40 -3.10
CA ARG A 23 -0.63 -4.38 -2.21
C ARG A 23 -0.94 -4.05 -0.76
N ARG A 24 -1.70 -4.94 -0.09
CA ARG A 24 -1.90 -4.83 1.36
C ARG A 24 -0.63 -5.27 2.10
N SER A 25 -0.24 -4.53 3.13
CA SER A 25 0.89 -4.90 3.98
C SER A 25 0.67 -6.26 4.62
N ARG A 26 1.68 -7.13 4.58
CA ARG A 26 1.71 -8.43 5.26
C ARG A 26 2.87 -8.42 6.27
N GLY A 27 2.72 -9.11 7.39
CA GLY A 27 3.75 -9.18 8.44
C GLY A 27 3.89 -7.92 9.29
N LYS A 28 2.85 -7.07 9.34
CA LYS A 28 2.85 -5.85 10.18
C LYS A 28 2.87 -6.18 11.67
N ASP A 29 2.24 -7.28 12.03
CA ASP A 29 2.13 -7.86 13.37
C ASP A 29 3.45 -8.47 13.87
N ILE A 30 4.38 -8.78 12.97
CA ILE A 30 5.68 -9.37 13.28
C ILE A 30 6.86 -8.49 12.82
N ASP A 31 6.61 -7.19 12.62
CA ASP A 31 7.60 -6.19 12.20
C ASP A 31 8.39 -6.55 10.92
N ALA A 32 7.74 -7.28 10.00
CA ALA A 32 8.31 -7.73 8.74
C ALA A 32 7.61 -7.11 7.51
N ALA A 33 6.72 -6.13 7.70
CA ALA A 33 6.15 -5.39 6.58
C ALA A 33 7.21 -4.50 5.91
N CYS A 34 6.94 -4.08 4.67
CA CYS A 34 7.81 -3.17 3.95
C CYS A 34 8.09 -1.90 4.77
N GLY A 35 9.36 -1.54 4.92
CA GLY A 35 9.81 -0.41 5.74
C GLY A 35 10.02 -0.71 7.22
N GLN A 36 9.65 -1.90 7.73
CA GLN A 36 9.89 -2.28 9.14
C GLN A 36 11.20 -3.05 9.36
N LEU A 37 11.84 -3.53 8.29
CA LEU A 37 13.16 -4.18 8.34
C LEU A 37 14.25 -3.14 8.62
N ALA A 38 14.33 -2.66 9.86
CA ALA A 38 15.48 -1.96 10.38
C ALA A 38 16.44 -3.00 10.98
N ASN A 39 17.70 -3.00 10.57
CA ASN A 39 18.73 -3.79 11.24
C ASN A 39 18.82 -3.32 12.70
N LYS A 40 18.31 -4.13 13.64
CA LYS A 40 18.58 -3.91 15.07
C LYS A 40 20.09 -4.01 15.25
N SER A 41 20.71 -2.90 15.66
CA SER A 41 22.11 -2.83 16.08
C SER A 41 22.19 -2.98 17.59
#